data_AF-A0A929P9I0-F1
#
_entry.id   AF-A0A929P9I0-F1
#
_cell.length_a   1.000
_cell.length_b   1.000
_cell.length_c   1.000
_cell.angle_alpha   90.00
_cell.angle_beta   90.00
_cell.angle_gamma   90.00
#
_symmetry.space_group_name_H-M   'P 1'
#
loop_
_entity.id
_entity.type
_entity.pdbx_description
1 polymer ?
#
loop_
_entity_poly.entity_id
_entity_poly.type
_entity_poly.pdbx_seq_one_letter_code
_entity_poly.pdbx_strand_id
1 'polypeptide(L)'
;MFNNIIYIIVVLVIFNFNYPGAGLFKSPFTAILLLFLLWLNFSIYCRYRFSKLLAASQGSYPGLDQSQMSSAYQWLVTRLSILSIVIFALCVYLLNLKYWLLQIPGFTTFSILSGAAAIAVFLAFLATIWYYGYPVHYAFTHSPEKRWAYIESNIKLNLPILFPWAILTVCYDLITLLSWPSLRRMFESQMGQFIFLALFLSLLVIFLPPFIKYWWGCSALPNTEKKESI
;
A
#
# COMPACT_ATOMS: atom_id res chain seq x y z
N MET A 1 2.15 -6.28 -10.99
CA MET A 1 1.36 -5.26 -10.28
C MET A 1 0.38 -5.84 -9.26
N PHE A 2 -0.30 -6.97 -9.54
CA PHE A 2 -1.16 -7.66 -8.57
C PHE A 2 -0.48 -8.05 -7.24
N ASN A 3 0.82 -8.36 -7.25
CA ASN A 3 1.56 -8.69 -6.02
C ASN A 3 1.52 -7.59 -4.95
N ASN A 4 1.35 -6.32 -5.35
CA ASN A 4 1.25 -5.20 -4.40
C ASN A 4 0.02 -5.31 -3.49
N ILE A 5 -1.07 -5.92 -3.99
CA ILE A 5 -2.30 -6.18 -3.24
C ILE A 5 -1.99 -7.09 -2.04
N ILE A 6 -1.26 -8.18 -2.28
CA ILE A 6 -0.84 -9.13 -1.25
C ILE A 6 0.05 -8.42 -0.21
N TYR A 7 0.96 -7.55 -0.65
CA TYR A 7 1.85 -6.83 0.25
C TYR A 7 1.10 -5.88 1.20
N ILE A 8 0.09 -5.17 0.69
CA ILE A 8 -0.77 -4.29 1.50
C ILE A 8 -1.55 -5.11 2.52
N ILE A 9 -2.11 -6.26 2.14
CA ILE A 9 -2.82 -7.16 3.07
C ILE A 9 -1.87 -7.61 4.19
N VAL A 10 -0.67 -8.07 3.85
CA VAL A 10 0.31 -8.55 4.83
C VAL A 10 0.69 -7.43 5.82
N VAL A 11 0.94 -6.22 5.31
CA VAL A 11 1.25 -5.04 6.14
C VAL A 11 0.10 -4.68 7.09
N LEU A 12 -1.13 -4.71 6.59
CA LEU A 12 -2.33 -4.48 7.39
C LEU A 12 -2.48 -5.52 8.50
N VAL A 13 -2.25 -6.80 8.18
CA VAL A 13 -2.29 -7.88 9.17
C VAL A 13 -1.20 -7.68 10.22
N ILE A 14 0.05 -7.43 9.83
CA ILE A 14 1.16 -7.17 10.76
C ILE A 14 0.83 -6.01 11.72
N PHE A 15 0.27 -4.92 11.20
CA PHE A 15 -0.08 -3.76 12.01
C PHE A 15 -1.26 -4.03 12.97
N ASN A 16 -2.30 -4.74 12.50
CA ASN A 16 -3.46 -5.06 13.33
C ASN A 16 -3.12 -6.03 14.45
N PHE A 17 -2.32 -7.06 14.17
CA PHE A 17 -1.88 -8.07 15.15
C PHE A 17 -0.80 -7.57 16.12
N ASN A 18 -0.22 -6.40 15.90
CA ASN A 18 0.70 -5.81 16.84
C ASN A 18 -0.05 -5.32 18.09
N TYR A 19 0.24 -5.95 19.24
CA TYR A 19 -0.17 -5.46 20.55
C TYR A 19 0.87 -4.46 21.04
N PRO A 20 0.48 -3.23 21.43
CA PRO A 20 1.42 -2.24 21.91
C PRO A 20 2.01 -2.70 23.26
N GLY A 21 3.22 -3.23 23.23
CA GLY A 21 4.00 -3.58 24.42
C GLY A 21 4.94 -2.44 24.83
N ALA A 22 5.48 -2.51 26.05
CA ALA A 22 6.52 -1.58 26.48
C ALA A 22 7.73 -1.68 25.54
N GLY A 23 7.92 -0.67 24.69
CA GLY A 23 8.91 -0.73 23.63
C GLY A 23 10.35 -0.76 24.15
N LEU A 24 11.24 -1.37 23.34
CA LEU A 24 12.69 -1.39 23.58
C LEU A 24 13.28 0.03 23.71
N PHE A 25 12.71 0.99 22.98
CA PHE A 25 13.14 2.39 23.00
C PHE A 25 12.05 3.26 23.62
N LYS A 26 12.38 3.93 24.73
CA LYS A 26 11.44 4.79 25.47
C LYS A 26 11.37 6.23 24.95
N SER A 27 12.27 6.65 24.05
CA SER A 27 12.32 8.03 23.54
C SER A 27 11.76 8.14 22.11
N PRO A 28 10.84 9.09 21.84
CA PRO A 28 10.23 9.29 20.53
C PRO A 28 11.26 9.72 19.48
N PHE A 29 12.24 10.53 19.90
CA PHE A 29 13.30 11.03 19.00
C PHE A 29 14.15 9.89 18.46
N THR A 30 14.51 8.92 19.29
CA THR A 30 15.24 7.72 18.85
C THR A 30 14.43 6.88 17.86
N ALA A 31 13.12 6.74 18.06
CA ALA A 31 12.26 6.00 17.15
C ALA A 31 12.17 6.69 15.77
N ILE A 32 11.96 8.02 15.75
CA ILE A 32 11.91 8.80 14.50
C ILE A 32 13.26 8.76 13.77
N LEU A 33 14.37 8.92 14.50
CA LEU A 33 15.71 8.87 13.93
C LEU A 33 16.02 7.50 13.33
N LEU A 34 15.69 6.41 14.03
CA LEU A 34 15.89 5.05 13.52
C LEU A 34 15.00 4.76 12.29
N LEU A 35 13.75 5.24 12.30
CA LEU A 35 12.85 5.12 11.15
C LEU A 35 13.42 5.86 9.94
N PHE A 36 13.93 7.08 10.14
CA PHE A 36 14.57 7.85 9.09
C PHE A 36 15.84 7.17 8.56
N LEU A 37 16.68 6.64 9.45
CA LEU A 37 17.88 5.88 9.05
C LEU A 37 17.52 4.62 8.26
N LEU A 38 16.52 3.86 8.69
CA LEU A 38 16.04 2.68 7.95
C LEU A 38 15.53 3.06 6.56
N TRP A 39 14.75 4.14 6.46
CA TRP A 39 14.28 4.67 5.19
C TRP A 39 15.42 5.13 4.27
N LEU A 40 16.41 5.84 4.82
CA LEU A 40 17.58 6.31 4.07
C LEU A 40 18.43 5.15 3.55
N ASN A 41 18.71 4.15 4.39
CA ASN A 41 19.42 2.94 3.98
C ASN A 41 18.68 2.20 2.86
N PHE A 42 17.36 2.04 3.00
CA PHE A 42 16.53 1.43 1.97
C PHE A 42 16.52 2.21 0.66
N SER A 43 16.46 3.54 0.75
CA SER A 43 16.48 4.46 -0.39
C SER A 43 17.81 4.37 -1.16
N ILE A 44 18.96 4.38 -0.46
CA ILE A 44 20.28 4.17 -1.07
C ILE A 44 20.36 2.79 -1.73
N TYR A 45 19.88 1.75 -1.06
CA TYR A 45 19.88 0.39 -1.61
C TYR A 45 19.03 0.28 -2.89
N CYS A 46 17.84 0.88 -2.90
CA CYS A 46 16.99 0.96 -4.09
C CYS A 46 17.72 1.68 -5.23
N ARG A 47 18.30 2.86 -4.96
CA ARG A 47 19.05 3.64 -5.94
C ARG A 47 20.20 2.84 -6.54
N TYR A 48 21.00 2.16 -5.72
CA TYR A 48 22.14 1.37 -6.17
C TYR A 48 21.73 0.19 -7.05
N ARG A 49 20.67 -0.53 -6.68
CA ARG A 49 20.18 -1.69 -7.45
C ARG A 49 19.59 -1.27 -8.79
N PHE A 50 18.79 -0.20 -8.83
CA PHE A 50 18.23 0.34 -10.07
C PHE A 50 19.29 0.99 -10.96
N SER A 51 20.27 1.72 -10.39
CA SER A 51 21.37 2.30 -11.17
C SER A 51 22.26 1.22 -11.78
N LYS A 52 22.51 0.12 -11.06
CA LYS A 52 23.27 -1.02 -11.59
C LYS A 52 22.52 -1.71 -12.75
N LEU A 53 21.21 -1.86 -12.64
CA LEU A 53 20.37 -2.42 -13.72
C LEU A 53 20.36 -1.50 -14.95
N LEU A 54 20.29 -0.19 -14.73
CA LEU A 54 20.36 0.81 -15.80
C LEU A 54 21.75 0.86 -16.47
N ALA A 55 22.83 0.80 -15.69
CA ALA A 55 24.20 0.75 -16.24
C ALA A 55 24.42 -0.52 -17.06
N ALA A 56 23.89 -1.67 -16.62
CA ALA A 56 23.91 -2.91 -17.39
C ALA A 56 23.11 -2.80 -18.71
N SER A 57 22.04 -1.99 -18.75
CA SER A 57 21.26 -1.75 -19.96
C SER A 57 21.95 -0.86 -21.00
N GLN A 58 22.78 0.09 -20.55
CA GLN A 58 23.51 1.00 -21.43
C GLN A 58 24.88 0.43 -21.87
N GLY A 59 25.44 -0.52 -21.12
CA GLY A 59 26.84 -0.94 -21.24
C GLY A 59 27.13 -2.15 -22.14
N SER A 60 26.16 -2.92 -22.62
CA SER A 60 26.47 -4.10 -23.45
C SER A 60 25.26 -4.59 -24.25
N TYR A 61 25.42 -4.61 -25.57
CA TYR A 61 24.59 -5.20 -26.63
C TYR A 61 23.27 -4.48 -27.01
N PRO A 62 23.17 -3.93 -28.25
CA PRO A 62 21.95 -3.33 -28.81
C PRO A 62 20.92 -4.39 -29.24
N GLY A 63 20.64 -5.37 -28.36
CA GLY A 63 19.77 -6.52 -28.66
C GLY A 63 19.24 -7.26 -27.44
N LEU A 64 19.36 -6.71 -26.23
CA LEU A 64 18.63 -7.26 -25.08
C LEU A 64 17.14 -7.03 -25.31
N ASP A 65 16.46 -8.11 -25.63
CA ASP A 65 15.03 -8.20 -25.89
C ASP A 65 14.24 -7.46 -24.79
N GLN A 66 13.34 -6.55 -25.18
CA GLN A 66 12.52 -5.71 -24.29
C GLN A 66 11.74 -6.54 -23.24
N SER A 67 11.51 -7.82 -23.54
CA SER A 67 10.90 -8.83 -22.66
C SER A 67 11.80 -9.26 -21.48
N GLN A 68 13.12 -9.37 -21.68
CA GLN A 68 14.05 -9.79 -20.63
C GLN A 68 14.26 -8.68 -19.60
N MET A 69 14.32 -7.44 -20.07
CA MET A 69 14.57 -6.29 -19.22
C MET A 69 13.31 -5.90 -18.40
N SER A 70 12.13 -6.05 -18.99
CA SER A 70 10.86 -5.92 -18.25
C SER A 70 10.72 -7.01 -17.17
N SER A 71 11.15 -8.25 -17.46
CA SER A 71 11.16 -9.35 -16.49
C SER A 71 12.12 -9.09 -15.32
N ALA A 72 13.35 -8.63 -15.61
CA ALA A 72 14.33 -8.27 -14.58
C ALA A 72 13.85 -7.11 -13.69
N TYR A 73 13.19 -6.11 -14.29
CA TYR A 73 12.56 -5.02 -13.56
C TYR A 73 11.46 -5.52 -12.62
N GLN A 74 10.51 -6.33 -13.11
CA GLN A 74 9.41 -6.86 -12.29
C GLN A 74 9.94 -7.69 -11.11
N TRP A 75 10.99 -8.48 -11.34
CA TRP A 75 11.59 -9.30 -10.31
C TRP A 75 12.34 -8.46 -9.26
N LEU A 76 13.06 -7.42 -9.69
CA LEU A 76 13.73 -6.49 -8.78
C LEU A 76 12.71 -5.72 -7.92
N VAL A 77 11.63 -5.22 -8.52
CA VAL A 77 10.54 -4.55 -7.80
C VAL A 77 9.91 -5.50 -6.77
N THR A 78 9.62 -6.74 -7.17
CA THR A 78 9.08 -7.78 -6.26
C THR A 78 9.99 -8.00 -5.05
N ARG A 79 11.31 -8.13 -5.26
CA ARG A 79 12.27 -8.30 -4.15
C ARG A 79 12.35 -7.09 -3.24
N LEU A 80 12.36 -5.89 -3.80
CA LEU A 80 12.41 -4.64 -3.02
C LEU A 80 11.10 -4.43 -2.23
N SER A 81 9.95 -4.82 -2.77
CA SER A 81 8.67 -4.80 -2.06
C SER A 81 8.61 -5.82 -0.92
N ILE A 82 9.17 -7.02 -1.10
CA ILE A 82 9.30 -7.99 0.00
C ILE A 82 10.23 -7.43 1.09
N LEU A 83 11.35 -6.83 0.71
CA LEU A 83 12.27 -6.20 1.66
C LEU A 83 11.60 -5.03 2.41
N SER A 84 10.77 -4.23 1.74
CA SER A 84 10.04 -3.14 2.40
C SER A 84 9.03 -3.65 3.43
N ILE A 85 8.39 -4.81 3.19
CA ILE A 85 7.54 -5.46 4.20
C ILE A 85 8.35 -5.86 5.42
N VAL A 86 9.53 -6.46 5.22
CA VAL A 86 10.41 -6.86 6.33
C VAL A 86 10.86 -5.64 7.14
N ILE A 87 11.26 -4.56 6.48
CA ILE A 87 11.64 -3.29 7.14
C ILE A 87 10.43 -2.70 7.88
N PHE A 88 9.24 -2.71 7.27
CA PHE A 88 8.03 -2.25 7.92
C PHE A 88 7.69 -3.09 9.16
N ALA A 89 7.82 -4.41 9.09
CA ALA A 89 7.64 -5.30 10.24
C ALA A 89 8.63 -4.96 11.35
N LEU A 90 9.90 -4.74 11.02
CA LEU A 90 10.91 -4.26 11.98
C LEU A 90 10.49 -2.92 12.60
N CYS A 91 9.98 -1.96 11.81
CA CYS A 91 9.44 -0.70 12.34
C CYS A 91 8.24 -0.91 13.28
N VAL A 92 7.33 -1.83 12.96
CA VAL A 92 6.16 -2.10 13.79
C VAL A 92 6.57 -2.78 15.11
N TYR A 93 7.42 -3.82 15.05
CA TYR A 93 7.77 -4.62 16.23
C TYR A 93 8.91 -4.05 17.07
N LEU A 94 10.01 -3.58 16.46
CA LEU A 94 11.15 -3.04 17.22
C LEU A 94 10.90 -1.60 17.67
N LEU A 95 10.41 -0.74 16.77
CA LEU A 95 10.19 0.67 17.07
C LEU A 95 8.83 0.92 17.76
N ASN A 96 7.95 -0.08 17.85
CA ASN A 96 6.59 0.05 18.38
C ASN A 96 5.82 1.20 17.73
N LEU A 97 5.81 1.23 16.39
CA LEU A 97 5.17 2.29 15.60
C LEU A 97 3.72 2.56 16.05
N LYS A 98 2.97 1.51 16.37
CA LYS A 98 1.58 1.60 16.87
C LYS A 98 1.50 2.34 18.21
N TYR A 99 2.42 2.09 19.13
CA TYR A 99 2.48 2.81 20.41
C TYR A 99 2.70 4.30 20.20
N TRP A 100 3.64 4.69 19.34
CA TRP A 100 3.91 6.11 19.06
C TRP A 100 2.75 6.80 18.34
N LEU A 101 2.09 6.10 17.41
CA LEU A 101 0.88 6.60 16.76
C LEU A 101 -0.23 6.88 17.78
N LEU A 102 -0.41 6.00 18.76
CA LEU A 102 -1.41 6.17 19.83
C LEU A 102 -1.06 7.29 20.83
N GLN A 103 0.18 7.80 20.87
CA GLN A 103 0.52 8.96 21.69
C GLN A 103 0.05 10.29 21.07
N ILE A 104 -0.34 10.29 19.79
CA ILE A 104 -0.86 11.48 19.12
C ILE A 104 -2.33 11.67 19.55
N PRO A 105 -2.71 12.86 20.05
CA PRO A 105 -4.09 13.12 20.44
C PRO A 105 -5.04 12.90 19.24
N GLY A 106 -6.11 12.11 19.45
CA GLY A 106 -7.08 11.73 18.41
C GLY A 106 -6.85 10.35 17.79
N PHE A 107 -5.62 9.82 17.82
CA PHE A 107 -5.32 8.46 17.31
C PHE A 107 -5.76 7.37 18.29
N THR A 108 -5.99 7.72 19.55
CA THR A 108 -6.59 6.83 20.56
C THR A 108 -8.09 6.62 20.36
N THR A 109 -8.75 7.61 19.74
CA THR A 109 -10.21 7.59 19.53
C THR A 109 -10.60 6.92 18.23
N PHE A 110 -9.80 7.10 17.18
CA PHE A 110 -10.07 6.59 15.84
C PHE A 110 -9.01 5.59 15.40
N SER A 111 -9.37 4.31 15.36
CA SER A 111 -8.51 3.24 14.88
C SER A 111 -8.14 3.44 13.42
N ILE A 112 -9.02 4.04 12.61
CA ILE A 112 -8.74 4.32 11.19
C ILE A 112 -7.55 5.27 11.00
N LEU A 113 -7.38 6.29 11.85
CA LEU A 113 -6.26 7.22 11.74
C LEU A 113 -4.93 6.49 11.92
N SER A 114 -4.87 5.60 12.93
CA SER A 114 -3.66 4.81 13.20
C SER A 114 -3.30 3.88 12.05
N GLY A 115 -4.29 3.17 11.49
CA GLY A 115 -4.09 2.28 10.36
C GLY A 115 -3.75 3.02 9.07
N ALA A 116 -4.39 4.18 8.82
CA ALA A 116 -4.13 5.01 7.66
C ALA A 116 -2.70 5.57 7.68
N ALA A 117 -2.20 5.97 8.85
CA ALA A 117 -0.81 6.39 9.01
C ALA A 117 0.19 5.24 8.75
N ALA A 118 -0.11 4.04 9.23
CA ALA A 118 0.71 2.86 8.97
C ALA A 118 0.77 2.52 7.47
N ILE A 119 -0.38 2.57 6.78
CA ILE A 119 -0.44 2.42 5.32
C ILE A 119 0.33 3.53 4.62
N ALA A 120 0.19 4.79 5.06
CA ALA A 120 0.89 5.92 4.45
C ALA A 120 2.42 5.75 4.53
N VAL A 121 2.94 5.27 5.66
CA VAL A 121 4.37 4.94 5.82
C VAL A 121 4.78 3.84 4.84
N PHE A 122 4.00 2.76 4.72
CA PHE A 122 4.30 1.69 3.77
C PHE A 122 4.23 2.15 2.31
N LEU A 123 3.22 2.96 1.95
CA LEU A 123 3.10 3.57 0.64
C LEU A 123 4.27 4.49 0.32
N ALA A 124 4.84 5.21 1.30
CA ALA A 124 6.05 6.01 1.11
C ALA A 124 7.27 5.12 0.75
N PHE A 125 7.41 3.96 1.37
CA PHE A 125 8.44 2.99 0.97
C PHE A 125 8.23 2.51 -0.47
N LEU A 126 7.00 2.16 -0.84
CA LEU A 126 6.68 1.73 -2.23
C LEU A 126 6.89 2.87 -3.24
N ALA A 127 6.48 4.08 -2.91
CA ALA A 127 6.70 5.26 -3.74
C ALA A 127 8.19 5.53 -3.97
N THR A 128 9.03 5.27 -2.97
CA THR A 128 10.49 5.37 -3.10
C THR A 128 11.04 4.35 -4.12
N ILE A 129 10.54 3.11 -4.10
CA ILE A 129 10.89 2.08 -5.10
C ILE A 129 10.50 2.56 -6.50
N TRP A 130 9.27 3.06 -6.66
CA TRP A 130 8.78 3.54 -7.96
C TRP A 130 9.49 4.80 -8.44
N TYR A 131 9.89 5.69 -7.54
CA TYR A 131 10.66 6.89 -7.85
C TYR A 131 12.01 6.54 -8.49
N TYR A 132 12.75 5.59 -7.89
CA TYR A 132 14.02 5.13 -8.45
C TYR A 132 13.88 4.13 -9.61
N GLY A 133 12.73 3.46 -9.73
CA GLY A 133 12.40 2.55 -10.84
C GLY A 133 11.98 3.25 -12.13
N TYR A 134 11.49 4.50 -12.05
CA TYR A 134 11.05 5.28 -13.22
C TYR A 134 12.07 5.39 -14.37
N PRO A 135 13.37 5.71 -14.16
CA PRO A 135 14.31 5.82 -15.28
C PRO A 135 14.48 4.52 -16.07
N VAL A 136 14.34 3.37 -15.41
CA VAL A 136 14.37 2.05 -16.04
C VAL A 136 13.06 1.80 -16.82
N HIS A 137 11.92 2.21 -16.28
CA HIS A 137 10.64 2.14 -16.99
C HIS A 137 10.60 3.03 -18.24
N TYR A 138 11.12 4.26 -18.15
CA TYR A 138 11.22 5.19 -19.28
C TYR A 138 12.06 4.62 -20.43
N ALA A 139 13.15 3.92 -20.12
CA ALA A 139 14.01 3.29 -21.11
C ALA A 139 13.29 2.22 -21.96
N PHE A 140 12.24 1.59 -21.44
CA PHE A 140 11.47 0.58 -22.19
C PHE A 140 10.27 1.16 -22.91
N THR A 141 9.51 2.04 -22.24
CA THR A 141 8.17 2.42 -22.73
C THR A 141 8.20 3.58 -23.72
N HIS A 142 9.27 4.39 -23.78
CA HIS A 142 9.40 5.57 -24.66
C HIS A 142 8.24 6.60 -24.58
N SER A 143 7.25 6.41 -23.69
CA SER A 143 6.17 7.35 -23.46
C SER A 143 6.63 8.50 -22.56
N PRO A 144 6.30 9.76 -22.91
CA PRO A 144 6.68 10.97 -22.17
C PRO A 144 5.82 11.18 -20.91
N GLU A 145 5.47 10.11 -20.19
CA GLU A 145 4.73 10.25 -18.94
C GLU A 145 5.65 10.79 -17.84
N LYS A 146 5.20 11.84 -17.15
CA LYS A 146 5.96 12.46 -16.04
C LYS A 146 6.15 11.46 -14.88
N ARG A 147 7.27 11.56 -14.17
CA ARG A 147 7.62 10.73 -12.98
C ARG A 147 6.47 10.56 -11.97
N TRP A 148 5.78 11.66 -11.70
CA TRP A 148 4.66 11.69 -10.76
C TRP A 148 3.42 10.97 -11.28
N ALA A 149 3.16 11.00 -12.59
CA ALA A 149 2.04 10.28 -13.19
C ALA A 149 2.21 8.76 -13.05
N TYR A 150 3.45 8.26 -13.18
CA TYR A 150 3.76 6.85 -12.93
C TYR A 150 3.48 6.42 -11.49
N ILE A 151 3.91 7.24 -10.51
CA ILE A 151 3.67 6.96 -9.09
C ILE A 151 2.18 7.05 -8.77
N GLU A 152 1.50 8.08 -9.24
CA GLU A 152 0.06 8.29 -9.03
C GLU A 152 -0.76 7.13 -9.59
N SER A 153 -0.43 6.66 -10.79
CA SER A 153 -1.05 5.49 -11.40
C SER A 153 -0.87 4.24 -10.53
N ASN A 154 0.35 3.97 -10.05
CA ASN A 154 0.61 2.85 -9.14
C ASN A 154 -0.15 2.98 -7.81
N ILE A 155 -0.27 4.18 -7.24
CA ILE A 155 -1.06 4.41 -6.03
C ILE A 155 -2.55 4.16 -6.30
N LYS A 156 -3.09 4.71 -7.38
CA LYS A 156 -4.50 4.50 -7.80
C LYS A 156 -4.82 3.03 -8.03
N LEU A 157 -3.88 2.24 -8.58
CA LEU A 157 -4.04 0.79 -8.73
C LEU A 157 -4.14 0.04 -7.40
N ASN A 158 -3.52 0.54 -6.34
CA ASN A 158 -3.50 -0.08 -5.02
C ASN A 158 -4.61 0.40 -4.08
N LEU A 159 -5.19 1.57 -4.35
CA LEU A 159 -6.19 2.19 -3.48
C LEU A 159 -7.49 1.39 -3.30
N PRO A 160 -8.04 0.69 -4.31
CA PRO A 160 -9.29 -0.06 -4.18
C PRO A 160 -9.30 -1.10 -3.05
N ILE A 161 -8.16 -1.69 -2.71
CA ILE A 161 -8.10 -2.66 -1.60
C ILE A 161 -8.16 -1.99 -0.21
N LEU A 162 -7.80 -0.72 -0.12
CA LEU A 162 -7.85 0.02 1.14
C LEU A 162 -9.28 0.41 1.49
N PHE A 163 -10.19 0.51 0.51
CA PHE A 163 -11.58 0.87 0.76
C PHE A 163 -12.32 -0.12 1.66
N PRO A 164 -12.32 -1.44 1.39
CA PRO A 164 -13.01 -2.39 2.26
C PRO A 164 -12.53 -2.30 3.70
N TRP A 165 -11.20 -2.25 3.89
CA TRP A 165 -10.59 -2.13 5.20
C TRP A 165 -10.96 -0.80 5.88
N ALA A 166 -10.90 0.31 5.16
CA ALA A 166 -11.24 1.64 5.68
C ALA A 166 -12.71 1.72 6.12
N ILE A 167 -13.65 1.26 5.29
CA ILE A 167 -15.08 1.28 5.63
C ILE A 167 -15.34 0.42 6.88
N LEU A 168 -14.78 -0.79 6.95
CA LEU A 168 -14.92 -1.65 8.14
C LEU A 168 -14.39 -0.97 9.40
N THR A 169 -13.24 -0.31 9.30
CA THR A 169 -12.61 0.38 10.43
C THR A 169 -13.43 1.62 10.85
N VAL A 170 -13.97 2.39 9.90
CA VAL A 170 -14.91 3.49 10.22
C VAL A 170 -16.17 2.97 10.89
N CYS A 171 -16.78 1.89 10.39
CA CYS A 171 -17.95 1.31 11.02
C CYS A 171 -17.67 0.90 12.47
N TYR A 172 -16.51 0.28 12.71
CA TYR A 172 -16.08 -0.07 14.06
C TYR A 172 -15.90 1.17 14.95
N ASP A 173 -15.17 2.19 14.47
CA ASP A 173 -14.95 3.44 15.20
C ASP A 173 -16.26 4.20 15.47
N LEU A 174 -17.24 4.15 14.56
CA LEU A 174 -18.57 4.74 14.76
C LEU A 174 -19.35 4.01 15.84
N ILE A 175 -19.31 2.67 15.87
CA ILE A 175 -19.98 1.86 16.89
C ILE A 175 -19.39 2.13 18.27
N THR A 176 -18.06 2.27 18.38
CA THR A 176 -17.39 2.58 19.65
C THR A 176 -17.69 4.00 20.12
N LEU A 177 -17.77 4.98 19.20
CA LEU A 177 -18.08 6.37 19.52
C LEU A 177 -19.55 6.60 19.92
N LEU A 178 -20.51 5.98 19.21
CA LEU A 178 -21.95 6.19 19.47
C LEU A 178 -22.40 5.60 20.81
N SER A 179 -21.62 4.71 21.43
CA SER A 179 -21.89 4.07 22.73
C SER A 179 -23.29 3.45 22.87
N TRP A 180 -23.95 3.12 21.76
CA TRP A 180 -25.34 2.69 21.75
C TRP A 180 -25.44 1.21 22.12
N PRO A 181 -26.04 0.85 23.27
CA PRO A 181 -25.92 -0.50 23.84
C PRO A 181 -26.66 -1.59 23.05
N SER A 182 -27.64 -1.21 22.22
CA SER A 182 -28.38 -2.10 21.32
C SER A 182 -27.57 -2.46 20.08
N LEU A 183 -26.96 -1.46 19.43
CA LEU A 183 -26.10 -1.64 18.26
C LEU A 183 -24.82 -2.42 18.61
N ARG A 184 -24.25 -2.13 19.78
CA ARG A 184 -23.12 -2.88 20.32
C ARG A 184 -23.47 -4.34 20.61
N ARG A 185 -24.62 -4.62 21.24
CA ARG A 185 -25.10 -6.01 21.44
C ARG A 185 -25.34 -6.75 20.13
N MET A 186 -25.86 -6.08 19.11
CA MET A 186 -26.02 -6.68 17.79
C MET A 186 -24.66 -7.03 17.17
N PHE A 187 -23.67 -6.13 17.25
CA PHE A 187 -22.32 -6.37 16.72
C PHE A 187 -21.50 -7.39 17.54
N GLU A 188 -21.76 -7.52 18.83
CA GLU A 188 -21.17 -8.56 19.69
C GLU A 188 -21.85 -9.93 19.48
N SER A 189 -23.09 -9.96 18.95
CA SER A 189 -23.77 -11.21 18.62
C SER A 189 -23.21 -11.83 17.34
N GLN A 190 -23.04 -13.15 17.36
CA GLN A 190 -22.52 -13.90 16.21
C GLN A 190 -23.40 -13.73 14.97
N MET A 191 -24.73 -13.73 15.14
CA MET A 191 -25.67 -13.52 14.02
C MET A 191 -25.59 -12.09 13.47
N GLY A 192 -25.44 -11.08 14.33
CA GLY A 192 -25.32 -9.69 13.87
C GLY A 192 -24.00 -9.40 13.14
N GLN A 193 -22.90 -10.07 13.50
CA GLN A 193 -21.65 -10.00 12.73
C GLN A 193 -21.80 -10.59 11.33
N PHE A 194 -22.47 -11.75 11.20
CA PHE A 194 -22.74 -12.35 9.90
C PHE A 194 -23.63 -11.47 9.03
N ILE A 195 -24.71 -10.90 9.59
CA ILE A 195 -25.61 -9.99 8.86
C ILE A 195 -24.87 -8.72 8.43
N PHE A 196 -24.09 -8.13 9.33
CA PHE A 196 -23.28 -6.94 9.04
C PHE A 196 -22.28 -7.22 7.91
N LEU A 197 -21.55 -8.33 8.00
CA LEU A 197 -20.57 -8.71 6.98
C LEU A 197 -21.25 -9.00 5.63
N ALA A 198 -22.39 -9.69 5.62
CA ALA A 198 -23.13 -9.99 4.39
C ALA A 198 -23.66 -8.70 3.72
N LEU A 199 -24.23 -7.79 4.51
CA LEU A 199 -24.69 -6.48 4.02
C LEU A 199 -23.51 -5.67 3.46
N PHE A 200 -22.41 -5.63 4.21
CA PHE A 200 -21.19 -4.93 3.82
C PHE A 200 -20.60 -5.49 2.50
N LEU A 201 -20.47 -6.81 2.38
CA LEU A 201 -19.98 -7.46 1.16
C LEU A 201 -20.91 -7.21 -0.02
N SER A 202 -22.22 -7.26 0.19
CA SER A 202 -23.21 -6.98 -0.85
C SER A 202 -23.07 -5.55 -1.37
N LEU A 203 -22.94 -4.59 -0.45
CA LEU A 203 -22.70 -3.19 -0.77
C LEU A 203 -21.39 -3.02 -1.53
N LEU A 204 -20.32 -3.70 -1.09
CA LEU A 204 -19.03 -3.68 -1.76
C LEU A 204 -19.13 -4.22 -3.19
N VAL A 205 -19.82 -5.35 -3.44
CA VAL A 205 -19.98 -5.90 -4.79
C VAL A 205 -20.74 -4.95 -5.72
N ILE A 206 -21.72 -4.20 -5.20
CA ILE A 206 -22.52 -3.26 -5.99
C ILE A 206 -21.72 -1.98 -6.30
N PHE A 207 -21.06 -1.41 -5.29
CA PHE A 207 -20.41 -0.10 -5.43
C PHE A 207 -18.95 -0.19 -5.89
N LEU A 208 -18.20 -1.22 -5.53
CA LEU A 208 -16.78 -1.31 -5.86
C LEU A 208 -16.50 -1.27 -7.38
N PRO A 209 -17.21 -2.00 -8.25
CA PRO A 209 -16.94 -1.96 -9.70
C PRO A 209 -17.05 -0.56 -10.33
N PRO A 210 -18.15 0.21 -10.15
CA PRO A 210 -18.24 1.56 -10.69
C PRO A 210 -17.23 2.52 -10.04
N PHE A 211 -16.96 2.40 -8.74
CA PHE A 211 -15.94 3.22 -8.07
C PHE A 211 -14.54 2.97 -8.63
N ILE A 212 -14.16 1.72 -8.84
CA ILE A 212 -12.88 1.34 -9.45
C ILE A 212 -12.78 1.93 -10.86
N LYS A 213 -13.82 1.80 -11.68
CA LYS A 213 -13.85 2.34 -13.05
C LYS A 213 -13.65 3.86 -13.07
N TYR A 214 -14.33 4.56 -12.17
CA TYR A 214 -14.19 6.01 -12.02
C TYR A 214 -12.77 6.39 -11.59
N TRP A 215 -12.18 5.68 -10.63
CA TRP A 215 -10.90 6.05 -10.06
C TRP A 215 -9.68 5.69 -10.91
N TRP A 216 -9.78 4.61 -11.69
CA TRP A 216 -8.78 4.27 -12.71
C TRP A 216 -8.89 5.11 -13.97
N GLY A 217 -9.89 5.99 -14.08
CA GLY A 217 -10.07 6.83 -15.26
C GLY A 217 -10.26 6.00 -16.53
N CYS A 218 -10.82 4.79 -16.40
CA CYS A 218 -11.09 3.92 -17.54
C CYS A 218 -12.15 4.57 -18.43
N SER A 219 -11.71 5.36 -19.40
CA SER A 219 -12.54 5.83 -20.49
C SER A 219 -13.00 4.64 -21.32
N ALA A 220 -14.20 4.72 -21.89
CA ALA A 220 -14.67 3.74 -22.84
C ALA A 220 -13.61 3.55 -23.94
N LEU A 221 -13.38 2.30 -24.35
CA LEU A 221 -12.52 1.98 -25.50
C LEU A 221 -12.94 2.87 -26.68
N PRO A 222 -12.01 3.58 -27.34
CA PRO A 222 -12.33 4.29 -28.56
C PRO A 222 -13.02 3.33 -29.52
N ASN A 223 -14.04 3.81 -30.25
CA ASN A 223 -14.76 3.00 -31.22
C ASN A 223 -13.80 2.66 -32.38
N THR A 224 -13.02 1.60 -32.20
CA THR A 224 -12.23 0.95 -33.24
C THR A 224 -12.96 -0.34 -33.63
N GLU A 225 -12.85 -0.77 -34.89
CA GLU A 225 -13.56 -1.94 -35.47
C GLU A 225 -13.55 -3.22 -34.60
N LYS A 226 -12.53 -3.39 -33.74
CA LYS A 226 -12.44 -4.50 -32.77
C LYS A 226 -13.52 -4.53 -31.68
N LYS A 227 -14.32 -3.47 -31.53
CA LYS A 227 -15.46 -3.43 -30.60
C LYS A 227 -16.71 -4.11 -31.18
N GLU A 228 -16.80 -4.29 -32.50
CA GLU A 228 -17.94 -4.97 -33.14
C GLU A 228 -17.81 -6.50 -33.11
N SER A 229 -16.65 -7.02 -32.69
CA SER A 229 -16.38 -8.47 -32.60
C SER A 229 -16.40 -9.05 -31.17
N ILE A 230 -16.85 -8.28 -30.16
CA ILE A 230 -16.99 -8.70 -28.75
C ILE A 230 -18.45 -8.52 -28.35
#